data_AF-A0A2U8GH48-F1
#
_entry.id   AF-A0A2U8GH48-F1
#
_cell.length_a   1.000
_cell.length_b   1.000
_cell.length_c   1.000
_cell.angle_alpha   90.00
_cell.angle_beta   90.00
_cell.angle_gamma   90.00
#
_symmetry.space_group_name_H-M   'P 1'
#
loop_
_entity.id
_entity.type
_entity.pdbx_description
1 polymer ?
#
loop_
_entity_poly.entity_id
_entity_poly.type
_entity_poly.pdbx_seq_one_letter_code
_entity_poly.pdbx_strand_id
1 'polypeptide(L)'
;MEIKRINLLHVHEFILLNRIFFTWLSKNSSKCSEKLALNCSQQDVFTIATQLLSYGIRNGYKNLNVSTFLSQWSESYQLDKAISRDSILNHSVFVAINFLVYGVFSIFSTLKAQERLLNEDVLSKNTGIERSIREKARNFLEFLSNFKEVLLQNWDNLLNSSENVDNKSKTKKQKPKIYYTYRLTYQEPGSDIKKYYMGYRGCTTHPLLDESFSSSNLVKELKRQHGSKCLKKKILGIYLTQQEALASEVLYHETLKVDTNKAFLNQAKQTTTAFFYDNTGSIQTDESNEKCSITLKGRNRFTTEGLARLIAYQTARECSDSDREALRQAALARNAQKVVCRYCGNEGQVTAMHRWHFENCKKAPNPSQKSIKEREELRQRMLGFNTNKEKDTE
;
A
#
# COMPACT_ATOMS: atom_id res chain seq x y z
N MET A 1 7.88 -35.10 10.61
CA MET A 1 6.88 -34.01 10.73
C MET A 1 7.38 -32.66 10.19
N GLU A 2 8.68 -32.35 10.22
CA GLU A 2 9.21 -31.06 9.69
C GLU A 2 9.09 -30.89 8.17
N ILE A 3 9.24 -31.97 7.39
CA ILE A 3 9.10 -31.94 5.92
C ILE A 3 7.66 -31.56 5.49
N LYS A 4 6.64 -31.93 6.27
CA LYS A 4 5.24 -31.54 6.01
C LYS A 4 5.02 -30.02 6.19
N ARG A 5 5.78 -29.35 7.06
CA ARG A 5 5.66 -27.90 7.31
C ARG A 5 6.33 -27.05 6.23
N ILE A 6 7.45 -27.51 5.66
CA ILE A 6 8.21 -26.76 4.64
C ILE A 6 7.49 -26.76 3.29
N ASN A 7 6.83 -27.88 2.92
CA ASN A 7 6.08 -27.96 1.66
C ASN A 7 4.79 -27.13 1.66
N LEU A 8 4.09 -27.03 2.79
CA LEU A 8 2.84 -26.25 2.89
C LEU A 8 3.08 -24.73 2.79
N LEU A 9 4.23 -24.23 3.26
CA LEU A 9 4.54 -22.80 3.24
C LEU A 9 4.80 -22.29 1.81
N HIS A 10 5.61 -23.02 1.03
CA HIS A 10 5.94 -22.66 -0.35
C HIS A 10 4.73 -22.75 -1.28
N VAL A 11 3.85 -23.72 -1.06
CA VAL A 11 2.59 -23.86 -1.81
C VAL A 11 1.63 -22.71 -1.51
N HIS A 12 1.52 -22.30 -0.24
CA HIS A 12 0.69 -21.14 0.12
C HIS A 12 1.21 -19.83 -0.47
N GLU A 13 2.53 -19.62 -0.45
CA GLU A 13 3.16 -18.45 -1.09
C GLU A 13 2.92 -18.45 -2.60
N PHE A 14 3.07 -19.59 -3.27
CA PHE A 14 2.81 -19.72 -4.71
C PHE A 14 1.33 -19.48 -5.07
N ILE A 15 0.39 -20.02 -4.29
CA ILE A 15 -1.05 -19.79 -4.50
C ILE A 15 -1.40 -18.31 -4.29
N LEU A 16 -0.80 -17.67 -3.28
CA LEU A 16 -1.04 -16.25 -2.99
C LEU A 16 -0.52 -15.36 -4.13
N LEU A 17 0.70 -15.62 -4.64
CA LEU A 17 1.29 -14.88 -5.76
C LEU A 17 0.47 -15.06 -7.04
N ASN A 18 0.01 -16.28 -7.35
CA ASN A 18 -0.88 -16.52 -8.48
C ASN A 18 -2.21 -15.77 -8.33
N ARG A 19 -2.84 -15.81 -7.14
CA ARG A 19 -4.12 -15.12 -6.92
C ARG A 19 -4.00 -13.60 -7.07
N ILE A 20 -2.91 -13.01 -6.60
CA ILE A 20 -2.60 -11.58 -6.78
C ILE A 20 -2.43 -11.26 -8.26
N PHE A 21 -1.68 -12.09 -8.99
CA PHE A 21 -1.43 -11.93 -10.41
C PHE A 21 -2.71 -12.06 -11.25
N PHE A 22 -3.55 -13.07 -11.02
CA PHE A 22 -4.83 -13.24 -11.74
C PHE A 22 -5.85 -12.15 -11.44
N THR A 23 -5.93 -11.69 -10.18
CA THR A 23 -6.84 -10.58 -9.80
C THR A 23 -6.40 -9.27 -10.46
N TRP A 24 -5.07 -9.06 -10.56
CA TRP A 24 -4.51 -7.93 -11.29
C TRP A 24 -4.79 -8.02 -12.80
N LEU A 25 -4.58 -9.20 -13.42
CA LEU A 25 -4.78 -9.41 -14.85
C LEU A 25 -6.26 -9.26 -15.26
N SER A 26 -7.17 -9.79 -14.45
CA SER A 26 -8.63 -9.68 -14.66
C SER A 26 -9.12 -8.22 -14.57
N LYS A 27 -8.58 -7.43 -13.64
CA LYS A 27 -8.97 -6.02 -13.45
C LYS A 27 -8.34 -5.06 -14.48
N ASN A 28 -7.26 -5.47 -15.15
CA ASN A 28 -6.52 -4.64 -16.10
C ASN A 28 -6.55 -5.17 -17.54
N SER A 29 -7.36 -6.20 -17.84
CA SER A 29 -7.43 -6.85 -19.15
C SER A 29 -7.80 -5.89 -20.29
N SER A 30 -8.61 -4.87 -20.03
CA SER A 30 -8.97 -3.83 -21.00
C SER A 30 -7.91 -2.73 -21.19
N LYS A 31 -6.92 -2.63 -20.28
CA LYS A 31 -5.86 -1.59 -20.28
C LYS A 31 -4.49 -2.15 -20.67
N CYS A 32 -4.25 -3.45 -20.46
CA CYS A 32 -3.02 -4.14 -20.86
C CYS A 32 -3.01 -4.54 -22.36
N SER A 33 -4.18 -4.63 -23.00
CA SER A 33 -4.37 -5.13 -24.37
C SER A 33 -3.64 -4.30 -25.44
N GLU A 34 -3.45 -3.00 -25.23
CA GLU A 34 -2.84 -2.11 -26.23
C GLU A 34 -1.29 -2.14 -26.25
N LYS A 35 -0.64 -2.64 -25.18
CA LYS A 35 0.82 -2.48 -24.99
C LYS A 35 1.64 -3.76 -24.94
N LEU A 36 1.08 -4.90 -24.55
CA LEU A 36 1.79 -6.19 -24.59
C LEU A 36 2.03 -6.68 -26.03
N ALA A 37 1.23 -6.21 -27.00
CA ALA A 37 1.41 -6.47 -28.43
C ALA A 37 2.69 -5.84 -29.04
N LEU A 38 3.33 -4.89 -28.34
CA LEU A 38 4.47 -4.13 -28.90
C LEU A 38 5.86 -4.64 -28.49
N ASN A 39 6.00 -5.42 -27.41
CA ASN A 39 7.32 -5.73 -26.82
C ASN A 39 7.63 -7.22 -26.60
N CYS A 40 6.72 -8.13 -26.92
CA CYS A 40 7.00 -9.56 -26.92
C CYS A 40 6.68 -10.07 -28.32
N SER A 41 7.69 -10.47 -29.09
CA SER A 41 7.42 -11.02 -30.41
C SER A 41 6.59 -12.29 -30.23
N GLN A 42 5.67 -12.59 -31.15
CA GLN A 42 4.96 -13.89 -31.15
C GLN A 42 5.94 -15.07 -31.04
N GLN A 43 7.18 -14.87 -31.49
CA GLN A 43 8.27 -15.82 -31.44
C GLN A 43 8.79 -16.07 -30.02
N ASP A 44 8.77 -15.09 -29.12
CA ASP A 44 9.25 -15.23 -27.73
C ASP A 44 8.26 -16.04 -26.88
N VAL A 45 6.97 -15.75 -27.01
CA VAL A 45 5.89 -16.52 -26.35
C VAL A 45 5.87 -17.95 -26.87
N PHE A 46 6.03 -18.13 -28.19
CA PHE A 46 6.13 -19.45 -28.80
C PHE A 46 7.38 -20.20 -28.33
N THR A 47 8.52 -19.52 -28.18
CA THR A 47 9.77 -20.12 -27.69
C THR A 47 9.64 -20.57 -26.24
N ILE A 48 9.06 -19.75 -25.35
CA ILE A 48 8.84 -20.11 -23.95
C ILE A 48 7.85 -21.29 -23.83
N ALA A 49 6.75 -21.25 -24.58
CA ALA A 49 5.79 -22.36 -24.61
C ALA A 49 6.42 -23.66 -25.13
N THR A 50 7.24 -23.58 -26.19
CA THR A 50 7.94 -24.73 -26.78
C THR A 50 9.01 -25.29 -25.86
N GLN A 51 9.73 -24.43 -25.12
CA GLN A 51 10.71 -24.83 -24.11
C GLN A 51 10.05 -25.54 -22.93
N LEU A 52 8.91 -25.01 -22.44
CA LEU A 52 8.11 -25.65 -21.37
C LEU A 52 7.53 -26.99 -21.82
N LEU A 53 7.03 -27.07 -23.06
CA LEU A 53 6.50 -28.32 -23.63
C LEU A 53 7.62 -29.36 -23.84
N SER A 54 8.77 -28.93 -24.37
CA SER A 54 9.95 -29.77 -24.55
C SER A 54 10.50 -30.28 -23.21
N TYR A 55 10.49 -29.44 -22.17
CA TYR A 55 10.86 -29.83 -20.82
C TYR A 55 9.88 -30.87 -20.26
N GLY A 56 8.58 -30.70 -20.49
CA GLY A 56 7.56 -31.69 -20.13
C GLY A 56 7.79 -33.05 -20.81
N ILE A 57 8.03 -33.04 -22.12
CA ILE A 57 8.26 -34.27 -22.89
C ILE A 57 9.54 -34.99 -22.42
N ARG A 58 10.65 -34.25 -22.23
CA ARG A 58 11.93 -34.81 -21.75
C ARG A 58 11.85 -35.44 -20.36
N ASN A 59 10.93 -34.98 -19.51
CA ASN A 59 10.74 -35.50 -18.14
C ASN A 59 9.70 -36.63 -18.04
N GLY A 60 9.23 -37.15 -19.18
CA GLY A 60 8.39 -38.35 -19.23
C GLY A 60 6.90 -38.11 -18.97
N TYR A 61 6.42 -36.87 -19.10
CA TYR A 61 4.98 -36.55 -19.04
C TYR A 61 4.29 -36.97 -20.35
N LYS A 62 4.20 -38.29 -20.59
CA LYS A 62 3.71 -38.89 -21.86
C LYS A 62 2.23 -38.67 -22.16
N ASN A 63 1.44 -38.17 -21.20
CA ASN A 63 0.00 -37.96 -21.34
C ASN A 63 -0.41 -36.52 -21.69
N LEU A 64 0.56 -35.66 -22.02
CA LEU A 64 0.25 -34.39 -22.67
C LEU A 64 -0.19 -34.71 -24.11
N ASN A 65 -1.49 -34.85 -24.32
CA ASN A 65 -2.04 -35.15 -25.64
C ASN A 65 -1.87 -33.94 -26.56
N VAL A 66 -0.72 -33.88 -27.23
CA VAL A 66 -0.32 -32.79 -28.13
C VAL A 66 -1.32 -32.64 -29.29
N SER A 67 -1.98 -33.72 -29.72
CA SER A 67 -3.03 -33.63 -30.74
C SER A 67 -4.28 -32.94 -30.21
N THR A 68 -4.63 -33.12 -28.94
CA THR A 68 -5.72 -32.38 -28.28
C THR A 68 -5.37 -30.91 -28.13
N PHE A 69 -4.11 -30.57 -27.79
CA PHE A 69 -3.64 -29.18 -27.79
C PHE A 69 -3.74 -28.54 -29.19
N LEU A 70 -3.24 -29.20 -30.23
CA LEU A 70 -3.29 -28.67 -31.60
C LEU A 70 -4.71 -28.61 -32.16
N SER A 71 -5.59 -29.56 -31.79
CA SER A 71 -7.00 -29.59 -32.19
C SER A 71 -7.80 -28.49 -31.50
N GLN A 72 -7.68 -28.34 -30.18
CA GLN A 72 -8.37 -27.29 -29.42
C GLN A 72 -7.85 -25.90 -29.79
N TRP A 73 -6.55 -25.76 -30.06
CA TRP A 73 -5.97 -24.51 -30.56
C TRP A 73 -6.43 -24.20 -31.99
N SER A 74 -6.51 -25.20 -32.88
CA SER A 74 -7.04 -25.06 -34.24
C SER A 74 -8.54 -24.73 -34.27
N GLU A 75 -9.35 -25.35 -33.41
CA GLU A 75 -10.79 -25.08 -33.30
C GLU A 75 -11.05 -23.66 -32.76
N SER A 76 -10.32 -23.24 -31.73
CA SER A 76 -10.37 -21.85 -31.25
C SER A 76 -9.86 -20.86 -32.29
N TYR A 77 -8.82 -21.21 -33.07
CA TYR A 77 -8.29 -20.37 -34.16
C TYR A 77 -9.26 -20.23 -35.34
N GLN A 78 -10.06 -21.26 -35.65
CA GLN A 78 -11.10 -21.21 -36.67
C GLN A 78 -12.33 -20.39 -36.23
N LEU A 79 -12.65 -20.39 -34.94
CA LEU A 79 -13.70 -19.55 -34.36
C LEU A 79 -13.36 -18.05 -34.41
N ASP A 80 -12.06 -17.71 -34.44
CA ASP A 80 -11.53 -16.37 -34.22
C ASP A 80 -11.16 -15.57 -35.49
N LYS A 81 -11.53 -16.04 -36.69
CA LYS A 81 -11.36 -15.24 -37.93
C LYS A 81 -12.14 -13.90 -37.93
N ALA A 82 -13.00 -13.66 -36.94
CA ALA A 82 -13.82 -12.46 -36.80
C ALA A 82 -13.39 -11.50 -35.67
N ILE A 83 -12.31 -11.76 -34.91
CA ILE A 83 -11.95 -10.97 -33.72
C ILE A 83 -10.55 -10.33 -33.88
N SER A 84 -10.38 -9.11 -33.36
CA SER A 84 -9.15 -8.33 -33.50
C SER A 84 -7.93 -9.05 -32.91
N ARG A 85 -6.74 -8.78 -33.48
CA ARG A 85 -5.43 -9.33 -33.06
C ARG A 85 -5.16 -9.25 -31.55
N ASP A 86 -5.75 -8.29 -30.84
CA ASP A 86 -5.56 -8.05 -29.41
C ASP A 86 -6.27 -9.10 -28.52
N SER A 87 -7.31 -9.75 -29.04
CA SER A 87 -7.99 -10.85 -28.33
C SER A 87 -7.12 -12.12 -28.26
N ILE A 88 -6.37 -12.39 -29.33
CA ILE A 88 -5.56 -13.61 -29.49
C ILE A 88 -4.40 -13.65 -28.50
N LEU A 89 -3.75 -12.50 -28.22
CA LEU A 89 -2.61 -12.42 -27.30
C LEU A 89 -3.05 -12.56 -25.84
N ASN A 90 -4.17 -11.94 -25.46
CA ASN A 90 -4.78 -12.06 -24.14
C ASN A 90 -5.23 -13.50 -23.86
N HIS A 91 -5.80 -14.16 -24.86
CA HIS A 91 -6.14 -15.57 -24.77
C HIS A 91 -4.89 -16.43 -24.59
N SER A 92 -3.81 -16.16 -25.33
CA SER A 92 -2.57 -16.95 -25.26
C SER A 92 -1.86 -16.86 -23.89
N VAL A 93 -1.77 -15.66 -23.30
CA VAL A 93 -1.22 -15.47 -21.94
C VAL A 93 -2.13 -16.12 -20.90
N PHE A 94 -3.43 -15.93 -21.00
CA PHE A 94 -4.41 -16.57 -20.11
C PHE A 94 -4.34 -18.11 -20.20
N VAL A 95 -4.23 -18.67 -21.41
CA VAL A 95 -4.06 -20.11 -21.65
C VAL A 95 -2.75 -20.61 -21.07
N ALA A 96 -1.63 -19.90 -21.26
CA ALA A 96 -0.32 -20.29 -20.71
C ALA A 96 -0.32 -20.31 -19.17
N ILE A 97 -0.96 -19.33 -18.51
CA ILE A 97 -1.02 -19.27 -17.05
C ILE A 97 -2.00 -20.32 -16.50
N ASN A 98 -3.16 -20.52 -17.15
CA ASN A 98 -4.06 -21.62 -16.77
C ASN A 98 -3.35 -22.96 -16.92
N PHE A 99 -2.54 -23.16 -17.96
CA PHE A 99 -1.77 -24.37 -18.15
C PHE A 99 -0.71 -24.58 -17.06
N LEU A 100 -0.05 -23.52 -16.58
CA LEU A 100 0.84 -23.58 -15.41
C LEU A 100 0.07 -23.99 -14.15
N VAL A 101 -1.10 -23.42 -13.90
CA VAL A 101 -1.95 -23.78 -12.74
C VAL A 101 -2.44 -25.22 -12.83
N TYR A 102 -2.96 -25.64 -13.99
CA TYR A 102 -3.41 -27.02 -14.23
C TYR A 102 -2.25 -28.01 -14.19
N GLY A 103 -1.07 -27.63 -14.71
CA GLY A 103 0.15 -28.43 -14.63
C GLY A 103 0.59 -28.66 -13.18
N VAL A 104 0.60 -27.61 -12.37
CA VAL A 104 0.90 -27.71 -10.92
C VAL A 104 -0.13 -28.58 -10.21
N PHE A 105 -1.43 -28.42 -10.50
CA PHE A 105 -2.49 -29.24 -9.91
C PHE A 105 -2.40 -30.72 -10.33
N SER A 106 -2.07 -31.00 -11.59
CA SER A 106 -1.90 -32.35 -12.13
C SER A 106 -0.69 -33.05 -11.50
N ILE A 107 0.44 -32.34 -11.36
CA ILE A 107 1.62 -32.84 -10.64
C ILE A 107 1.26 -33.16 -9.19
N PHE A 108 0.56 -32.28 -8.49
CA PHE A 108 0.11 -32.52 -7.11
C PHE A 108 -0.82 -33.71 -6.98
N SER A 109 -1.77 -33.86 -7.90
CA SER A 109 -2.72 -34.98 -7.92
C SER A 109 -2.00 -36.30 -8.18
N THR A 110 -1.00 -36.30 -9.08
CA THR A 110 -0.17 -37.47 -9.38
C THR A 110 0.71 -37.86 -8.19
N LEU A 111 1.35 -36.89 -7.53
CA LEU A 111 2.14 -37.13 -6.33
C LEU A 111 1.28 -37.69 -5.18
N LYS A 112 0.05 -37.20 -5.02
CA LYS A 112 -0.90 -37.68 -4.00
C LYS A 112 -1.47 -39.06 -4.32
N ALA A 113 -1.69 -39.38 -5.59
CA ALA A 113 -2.08 -40.72 -6.02
C ALA A 113 -0.94 -41.73 -5.80
N GLN A 114 0.31 -41.35 -6.10
CA GLN A 114 1.49 -42.17 -5.83
C GLN A 114 1.73 -42.36 -4.33
N GLU A 115 1.47 -41.34 -3.50
CA GLU A 115 1.50 -41.45 -2.03
C GLU A 115 0.47 -42.47 -1.50
N ARG A 116 -0.72 -42.54 -2.09
CA ARG A 116 -1.73 -43.55 -1.72
C ARG A 116 -1.28 -44.97 -2.09
N LEU A 117 -0.75 -45.15 -3.30
CA LEU A 117 -0.20 -46.44 -3.75
C LEU A 117 1.02 -46.90 -2.94
N LEU A 118 1.80 -45.97 -2.41
CA LEU A 118 2.92 -46.27 -1.50
C LEU A 118 2.45 -46.67 -0.09
N ASN A 119 1.28 -46.21 0.35
CA ASN A 119 0.72 -46.55 1.67
C ASN A 119 -0.08 -47.87 1.67
N GLU A 120 -0.45 -48.38 0.49
CA GLU A 120 -1.08 -49.70 0.33
C GLU A 120 0.00 -50.78 0.06
N ASP A 121 0.51 -51.35 1.14
CA ASP A 121 1.05 -52.72 1.29
C ASP A 121 2.15 -53.29 0.35
N VAL A 122 2.91 -52.48 -0.38
CA VAL A 122 4.10 -52.97 -1.14
C VAL A 122 5.36 -52.17 -0.79
N LEU A 123 5.74 -52.14 0.49
CA LEU A 123 6.83 -51.31 0.99
C LEU A 123 8.12 -52.05 1.40
N SER A 124 8.37 -53.26 0.89
CA SER A 124 9.61 -53.98 1.24
C SER A 124 10.69 -54.08 0.17
N LYS A 125 10.47 -53.69 -1.11
CA LYS A 125 11.50 -53.93 -2.16
C LYS A 125 11.75 -52.86 -3.22
N ASN A 126 11.05 -51.73 -3.27
CA ASN A 126 11.16 -50.80 -4.41
C ASN A 126 11.88 -49.46 -4.10
N THR A 127 13.14 -49.56 -3.65
CA THR A 127 13.98 -48.39 -3.30
C THR A 127 14.32 -47.48 -4.49
N GLY A 128 14.25 -47.99 -5.72
CA GLY A 128 14.53 -47.21 -6.94
C GLY A 128 13.45 -46.19 -7.28
N ILE A 129 12.17 -46.56 -7.16
CA ILE A 129 11.04 -45.68 -7.48
C ILE A 129 10.97 -44.52 -6.49
N GLU A 130 11.14 -44.80 -5.20
CA GLU A 130 11.10 -43.77 -4.16
C GLU A 130 12.22 -42.73 -4.36
N ARG A 131 13.43 -43.18 -4.73
CA ARG A 131 14.55 -42.28 -5.04
C ARG A 131 14.22 -41.38 -6.23
N SER A 132 13.64 -41.92 -7.29
CA SER A 132 13.24 -41.15 -8.48
C SER A 132 12.16 -40.11 -8.17
N ILE A 133 11.13 -40.48 -7.38
CA ILE A 133 10.08 -39.55 -6.97
C ILE A 133 10.66 -38.41 -6.10
N ARG A 134 11.53 -38.74 -5.14
CA ARG A 134 12.20 -37.75 -4.28
C ARG A 134 13.06 -36.78 -5.09
N GLU A 135 13.77 -37.28 -6.10
CA GLU A 135 14.60 -36.46 -6.97
C GLU A 135 13.75 -35.53 -7.85
N LYS A 136 12.67 -36.03 -8.45
CA LYS A 136 11.72 -35.20 -9.21
C LYS A 136 11.06 -34.12 -8.34
N ALA A 137 10.69 -34.45 -7.11
CA ALA A 137 10.15 -33.49 -6.15
C ALA A 137 11.18 -32.41 -5.77
N ARG A 138 12.45 -32.80 -5.57
CA ARG A 138 13.54 -31.85 -5.29
C ARG A 138 13.77 -30.89 -6.45
N ASN A 139 13.87 -31.39 -7.67
CA ASN A 139 14.06 -30.57 -8.87
C ASN A 139 12.89 -29.60 -9.09
N PHE A 140 11.66 -30.03 -8.79
CA PHE A 140 10.49 -29.18 -8.88
C PHE A 140 10.50 -28.06 -7.82
N LEU A 141 10.90 -28.36 -6.58
CA LEU A 141 11.05 -27.35 -5.53
C LEU A 141 12.15 -26.33 -5.86
N GLU A 142 13.26 -26.78 -6.43
CA GLU A 142 14.33 -25.92 -6.91
C GLU A 142 13.86 -25.00 -8.05
N PHE A 143 13.11 -25.54 -9.01
CA PHE A 143 12.46 -24.75 -10.06
C PHE A 143 11.55 -23.67 -9.49
N LEU A 144 10.67 -24.00 -8.52
CA LEU A 144 9.78 -23.02 -7.89
C LEU A 144 10.55 -21.94 -7.13
N SER A 145 11.67 -22.30 -6.49
CA SER A 145 12.56 -21.35 -5.82
C SER A 145 13.19 -20.38 -6.81
N ASN A 146 13.76 -20.90 -7.90
CA ASN A 146 14.36 -20.06 -8.95
C ASN A 146 13.32 -19.16 -9.62
N PHE A 147 12.12 -19.68 -9.88
CA PHE A 147 11.02 -18.91 -10.44
C PHE A 147 10.57 -17.77 -9.52
N LYS A 148 10.53 -18.01 -8.19
CA LYS A 148 10.26 -16.97 -7.18
C LYS A 148 11.29 -15.85 -7.25
N GLU A 149 12.59 -16.17 -7.35
CA GLU A 149 13.65 -15.16 -7.45
C GLU A 149 13.52 -14.34 -8.75
N VAL A 150 13.24 -14.98 -9.89
CA VAL A 150 13.02 -14.28 -11.16
C VAL A 150 11.81 -13.34 -11.08
N LEU A 151 10.72 -13.77 -10.43
CA LEU A 151 9.55 -12.91 -10.22
C LEU A 151 9.87 -11.72 -9.31
N LEU A 152 10.63 -11.94 -8.23
CA LEU A 152 11.04 -10.87 -7.31
C LEU A 152 11.97 -9.85 -7.99
N GLN A 153 12.92 -10.31 -8.80
CA GLN A 153 13.83 -9.44 -9.54
C GLN A 153 13.10 -8.60 -10.61
N ASN A 154 12.07 -9.17 -11.24
CA ASN A 154 11.30 -8.48 -12.27
C ASN A 154 10.09 -7.71 -11.74
N TRP A 155 9.81 -7.79 -10.43
CA TRP A 155 8.67 -7.14 -9.81
C TRP A 155 8.68 -5.62 -10.00
N ASP A 156 9.86 -5.01 -9.81
CA ASP A 156 10.03 -3.56 -9.98
C ASP A 156 9.83 -3.15 -11.45
N ASN A 157 10.30 -3.95 -12.40
CA ASN A 157 10.07 -3.71 -13.84
C ASN A 157 8.58 -3.78 -14.19
N LEU A 158 7.85 -4.74 -13.62
CA LEU A 158 6.40 -4.89 -13.78
C LEU A 158 5.65 -3.68 -13.23
N LEU A 159 5.99 -3.22 -12.02
CA LEU A 159 5.38 -2.02 -11.42
C LEU A 159 5.68 -0.76 -12.24
N ASN A 160 6.93 -0.58 -12.66
CA ASN A 160 7.38 0.61 -13.39
C ASN A 160 6.87 0.64 -14.84
N SER A 161 6.62 -0.52 -15.48
CA SER A 161 6.06 -0.58 -16.84
C SER A 161 4.67 0.04 -16.97
N SER A 162 3.93 0.14 -15.86
CA SER A 162 2.64 0.82 -15.78
C SER A 162 2.74 2.36 -15.77
N GLU A 163 3.93 2.93 -15.56
CA GLU A 163 4.12 4.37 -15.34
C GLU A 163 4.16 5.23 -16.62
N ASN A 164 4.15 4.65 -17.82
CA ASN A 164 4.25 5.39 -19.10
C ASN A 164 2.90 5.70 -19.79
N VAL A 165 1.82 5.85 -19.03
CA VAL A 165 0.49 6.23 -19.57
C VAL A 165 0.08 7.58 -18.98
N ASP A 166 -0.17 8.55 -19.87
CA ASP A 166 -0.77 9.88 -19.69
C ASP A 166 0.05 11.02 -19.02
N ASN A 167 0.81 11.73 -19.86
CA ASN A 167 1.56 12.95 -19.53
C ASN A 167 0.74 14.26 -19.60
N LYS A 168 -0.60 14.23 -19.49
CA LYS A 168 -1.42 15.45 -19.64
C LYS A 168 -1.97 16.06 -18.34
N SER A 169 -1.82 15.44 -17.17
CA SER A 169 -2.17 16.08 -15.89
C SER A 169 -0.92 16.36 -15.05
N LYS A 170 -0.70 17.64 -14.70
CA LYS A 170 0.43 18.10 -13.87
C LYS A 170 0.34 17.67 -12.39
N THR A 171 -0.54 16.73 -12.04
CA THR A 171 -0.60 16.16 -10.70
C THR A 171 0.57 15.19 -10.53
N LYS A 172 1.40 15.42 -9.50
CA LYS A 172 2.52 14.52 -9.16
C LYS A 172 2.04 13.07 -9.16
N LYS A 173 2.53 12.28 -10.12
CA LYS A 173 2.14 10.87 -10.29
C LYS A 173 2.52 10.11 -9.03
N GLN A 174 1.53 9.68 -8.25
CA GLN A 174 1.79 8.88 -7.06
C GLN A 174 2.19 7.47 -7.50
N LYS A 175 3.30 6.96 -6.98
CA LYS A 175 3.71 5.57 -7.18
C LYS A 175 2.60 4.61 -6.72
N PRO A 176 2.36 3.51 -7.44
CA PRO A 176 1.37 2.53 -7.03
C PRO A 176 1.69 2.01 -5.62
N LYS A 177 0.65 1.92 -4.78
CA LYS A 177 0.76 1.39 -3.42
C LYS A 177 0.28 -0.07 -3.40
N ILE A 178 1.03 -0.92 -2.72
CA ILE A 178 0.66 -2.29 -2.37
C ILE A 178 0.17 -2.26 -0.92
N TYR A 179 -0.86 -3.04 -0.61
CA TYR A 179 -1.38 -3.16 0.74
C TYR A 179 -1.15 -4.56 1.27
N TYR A 180 -0.91 -4.69 2.57
CA TYR A 180 -0.71 -5.99 3.18
C TYR A 180 -1.17 -6.00 4.63
N THR A 181 -1.63 -7.17 5.08
CA THR A 181 -1.89 -7.44 6.49
C THR A 181 -0.71 -8.19 7.09
N TYR A 182 -0.36 -7.88 8.32
CA TYR A 182 0.78 -8.46 9.01
C TYR A 182 0.47 -8.75 10.47
N ARG A 183 1.25 -9.69 11.02
CA ARG A 183 1.34 -9.96 12.45
C ARG A 183 2.73 -9.63 12.94
N LEU A 184 2.84 -8.81 13.97
CA LEU A 184 4.08 -8.64 14.73
C LEU A 184 4.05 -9.59 15.93
N THR A 185 5.16 -10.27 16.16
CA THR A 185 5.39 -11.05 17.38
C THR A 185 6.44 -10.33 18.20
N TYR A 186 6.05 -9.87 19.38
CA TYR A 186 6.93 -9.31 20.39
C TYR A 186 7.30 -10.41 21.39
N GLN A 187 8.59 -10.56 21.65
CA GLN A 187 9.11 -11.40 22.72
C GLN A 187 9.96 -10.54 23.64
N GLU A 188 9.57 -10.47 24.90
CA GLU A 188 10.28 -9.71 25.92
C GLU A 188 11.64 -10.39 26.23
N PRO A 189 12.75 -9.64 26.31
CA PRO A 189 14.05 -10.21 26.63
C PRO A 189 14.01 -10.94 27.99
N GLY A 190 14.42 -12.21 28.01
CA GLY A 190 14.42 -13.03 29.24
C GLY A 190 13.07 -13.62 29.62
N SER A 191 12.04 -13.45 28.80
CA SER A 191 10.71 -14.03 29.02
C SER A 191 10.32 -14.96 27.87
N ASP A 192 9.61 -16.04 28.20
CA ASP A 192 9.00 -16.94 27.23
C ASP A 192 7.62 -16.45 26.76
N ILE A 193 7.12 -15.36 27.35
CA ILE A 193 5.82 -14.80 27.01
C ILE A 193 5.90 -14.06 25.68
N LYS A 194 5.05 -14.47 24.73
CA LYS A 194 4.91 -13.83 23.42
C LYS A 194 3.64 -13.02 23.37
N LYS A 195 3.74 -11.79 22.86
CA LYS A 195 2.59 -10.93 22.55
C LYS A 195 2.52 -10.68 21.05
N TYR A 196 1.31 -10.46 20.55
CA TYR A 196 1.03 -10.32 19.13
C TYR A 196 0.41 -8.96 18.82
N TYR A 197 0.69 -8.42 17.64
CA TYR A 197 -0.01 -7.24 17.14
C TYR A 197 -0.48 -7.51 15.72
N MET A 198 -1.74 -7.23 15.44
CA MET A 198 -2.35 -7.35 14.11
C MET A 198 -2.49 -5.97 13.50
N GLY A 199 -2.14 -5.84 12.22
CA GLY A 199 -2.23 -4.58 11.51
C GLY A 199 -2.33 -4.77 10.00
N TYR A 200 -2.82 -3.75 9.30
CA TYR A 200 -2.57 -3.58 7.86
C TYR A 200 -1.66 -2.38 7.59
N ARG A 201 -1.08 -2.34 6.39
CA ARG A 201 -0.23 -1.25 5.93
C ARG A 201 -0.25 -1.13 4.41
N GLY A 202 -0.15 0.11 3.92
CA GLY A 202 0.19 0.42 2.53
C GLY A 202 1.66 0.80 2.38
N CYS A 203 2.34 0.26 1.39
CA CYS A 203 3.75 0.51 1.08
C CYS A 203 3.96 0.65 -0.43
N THR A 204 5.02 1.34 -0.84
CA THR A 204 5.46 1.42 -2.24
C THR A 204 6.55 0.41 -2.59
N THR A 205 7.07 -0.29 -1.57
CA THR A 205 8.09 -1.33 -1.70
C THR A 205 7.50 -2.71 -1.44
N HIS A 206 8.22 -3.78 -1.75
CA HIS A 206 7.76 -5.13 -1.44
C HIS A 206 7.53 -5.33 0.08
N PRO A 207 6.42 -5.93 0.54
CA PRO A 207 6.09 -6.05 1.97
C PRO A 207 7.17 -6.70 2.85
N LEU A 208 7.96 -7.61 2.29
CA LEU A 208 9.09 -8.24 3.00
C LEU A 208 10.26 -7.27 3.25
N LEU A 209 10.42 -6.26 2.39
CA LEU A 209 11.47 -5.25 2.46
C LEU A 209 11.03 -3.98 3.22
N ASP A 210 9.74 -3.85 3.56
CA ASP A 210 9.26 -2.70 4.34
C ASP A 210 9.79 -2.76 5.79
N GLU A 211 10.75 -1.91 6.13
CA GLU A 211 11.35 -1.85 7.47
C GLU A 211 10.40 -1.29 8.55
N SER A 212 9.28 -0.71 8.14
CA SER A 212 8.35 -0.08 9.05
C SER A 212 7.37 -1.10 9.62
N PHE A 213 7.20 -1.06 10.94
CA PHE A 213 6.44 -2.07 11.68
C PHE A 213 4.97 -1.69 11.83
N SER A 214 4.66 -0.58 12.48
CA SER A 214 3.30 -0.14 12.77
C SER A 214 3.26 1.37 13.08
N SER A 215 2.09 1.98 12.89
CA SER A 215 1.80 3.34 13.33
C SER A 215 1.48 3.44 14.83
N SER A 216 1.16 2.32 15.49
CA SER A 216 0.82 2.26 16.92
C SER A 216 1.93 2.80 17.81
N ASN A 217 1.58 3.72 18.71
CA ASN A 217 2.51 4.30 19.68
C ASN A 217 3.10 3.23 20.61
N LEU A 218 2.31 2.23 20.99
CA LEU A 218 2.78 1.12 21.82
C LEU A 218 3.88 0.32 21.12
N VAL A 219 3.69 -0.03 19.84
CA VAL A 219 4.70 -0.77 19.07
C VAL A 219 5.96 0.06 18.86
N LYS A 220 5.82 1.37 18.63
CA LYS A 220 6.96 2.30 18.53
C LYS A 220 7.74 2.36 19.84
N GLU A 221 7.04 2.39 20.97
CA GLU A 221 7.65 2.40 22.29
C GLU A 221 8.42 1.10 22.57
N LEU A 222 7.82 -0.06 22.29
CA LEU A 222 8.50 -1.36 22.43
C LEU A 222 9.75 -1.46 21.55
N LYS A 223 9.68 -0.93 20.31
CA LYS A 223 10.85 -0.85 19.42
C LYS A 223 11.93 0.07 19.97
N ARG A 224 11.56 1.19 20.63
CA ARG A 224 12.49 2.13 21.26
C ARG A 224 13.18 1.50 22.48
N GLN A 225 12.43 0.77 23.30
CA GLN A 225 12.92 0.18 24.54
C GLN A 225 13.80 -1.06 24.32
N HIS A 226 13.39 -1.97 23.42
CA HIS A 226 14.05 -3.27 23.25
C HIS A 226 14.73 -3.46 21.90
N GLY A 227 14.66 -2.46 21.01
CA GLY A 227 15.17 -2.54 19.65
C GLY A 227 14.27 -3.35 18.70
N SER A 228 14.62 -3.35 17.42
CA SER A 228 13.88 -4.05 16.37
C SER A 228 14.00 -5.58 16.44
N LYS A 229 15.06 -6.11 17.08
CA LYS A 229 15.33 -7.56 17.16
C LYS A 229 14.25 -8.33 17.93
N CYS A 230 13.57 -7.68 18.88
CA CYS A 230 12.48 -8.27 19.66
C CYS A 230 11.15 -8.34 18.90
N LEU A 231 11.05 -7.75 17.70
CA LEU A 231 9.84 -7.71 16.89
C LEU A 231 10.05 -8.52 15.61
N LYS A 232 9.31 -9.62 15.47
CA LYS A 232 9.30 -10.44 14.25
C LYS A 232 8.03 -10.15 13.45
N LYS A 233 8.19 -9.66 12.23
CA LYS A 233 7.08 -9.38 11.30
C LYS A 233 6.77 -10.62 10.46
N LYS A 234 5.51 -11.01 10.38
CA LYS A 234 4.99 -12.03 9.45
C LYS A 234 3.91 -11.42 8.58
N ILE A 235 4.09 -11.47 7.26
CA ILE A 235 3.07 -11.08 6.30
C ILE A 235 2.01 -12.17 6.24
N LEU A 236 0.73 -11.77 6.32
CA LEU A 236 -0.41 -12.70 6.32
C LEU A 236 -1.12 -12.72 4.96
N GLY A 237 -1.15 -11.58 4.28
CA GLY A 237 -1.77 -11.43 2.97
C GLY A 237 -1.31 -10.13 2.31
N ILE A 238 -1.29 -10.13 0.98
CA ILE A 238 -0.95 -8.97 0.15
C ILE A 238 -2.13 -8.70 -0.76
N TYR A 239 -2.47 -7.42 -0.93
CA TYR A 239 -3.68 -6.93 -1.55
C TYR A 239 -3.37 -5.77 -2.48
N LEU A 240 -4.16 -5.66 -3.55
CA LEU A 240 -4.02 -4.59 -4.53
C LEU A 240 -4.74 -3.32 -4.06
N THR A 241 -5.81 -3.48 -3.28
CA THR A 241 -6.60 -2.37 -2.77
C THR A 241 -6.50 -2.27 -1.24
N GLN A 242 -6.65 -1.05 -0.74
CA GLN A 242 -6.64 -0.80 0.70
C GLN A 242 -7.84 -1.46 1.38
N GLN A 243 -9.00 -1.44 0.73
CA GLN A 243 -10.25 -2.00 1.25
C GLN A 243 -10.13 -3.52 1.45
N GLU A 244 -9.52 -4.24 0.52
CA GLU A 244 -9.28 -5.69 0.65
C GLU A 244 -8.35 -5.99 1.85
N ALA A 245 -7.27 -5.21 2.03
CA ALA A 245 -6.37 -5.37 3.17
C ALA A 245 -7.07 -5.06 4.51
N LEU A 246 -7.87 -4.01 4.53
CA LEU A 246 -8.62 -3.59 5.71
C LEU A 246 -9.70 -4.59 6.10
N ALA A 247 -10.44 -5.13 5.12
CA ALA A 247 -11.43 -6.18 5.35
C ALA A 247 -10.77 -7.45 5.93
N SER A 248 -9.57 -7.79 5.46
CA SER A 248 -8.79 -8.89 6.03
C SER A 248 -8.34 -8.63 7.47
N GLU A 249 -7.91 -7.41 7.79
CA GLU A 249 -7.60 -7.01 9.17
C GLU A 249 -8.82 -7.12 10.10
N VAL A 250 -9.99 -6.63 9.67
CA VAL A 250 -11.26 -6.76 10.40
C VAL A 250 -11.55 -8.22 10.69
N LEU A 251 -11.45 -9.09 9.68
CA LEU A 251 -11.65 -10.54 9.83
C LEU A 251 -10.69 -11.14 10.86
N TYR A 252 -9.40 -10.76 10.84
CA TYR A 252 -8.45 -11.21 11.84
C TYR A 252 -8.77 -10.69 13.24
N HIS A 253 -9.18 -9.43 13.37
CA HIS A 253 -9.51 -8.82 14.66
C HIS A 253 -10.72 -9.52 15.30
N GLU A 254 -11.74 -9.82 14.50
CA GLU A 254 -12.94 -10.56 14.93
C GLU A 254 -12.61 -12.01 15.31
N THR A 255 -11.89 -12.72 14.44
CA THR A 255 -11.56 -14.14 14.65
C THR A 255 -10.68 -14.35 15.88
N LEU A 256 -9.70 -13.47 16.09
CA LEU A 256 -8.71 -13.60 17.17
C LEU A 256 -9.10 -12.87 18.45
N LYS A 257 -10.20 -12.10 18.42
CA LYS A 257 -10.69 -11.24 19.50
C LYS A 257 -9.57 -10.40 20.11
N VAL A 258 -8.84 -9.68 19.25
CA VAL A 258 -7.57 -9.04 19.59
C VAL A 258 -7.68 -7.96 20.66
N ASP A 259 -8.89 -7.46 20.91
CA ASP A 259 -9.23 -6.45 21.93
C ASP A 259 -9.38 -7.06 23.33
N THR A 260 -9.86 -8.31 23.44
CA THR A 260 -10.10 -8.99 24.71
C THR A 260 -8.99 -9.97 25.07
N ASN A 261 -8.28 -10.48 24.08
CA ASN A 261 -7.24 -11.47 24.28
C ASN A 261 -5.93 -10.83 24.75
N LYS A 262 -5.51 -11.14 25.99
CA LYS A 262 -4.28 -10.63 26.63
C LYS A 262 -2.99 -10.99 25.88
N ALA A 263 -3.03 -11.97 24.97
CA ALA A 263 -1.91 -12.28 24.10
C ALA A 263 -1.69 -11.22 23.01
N PHE A 264 -2.65 -10.31 22.79
CA PHE A 264 -2.56 -9.26 21.77
C PHE A 264 -2.28 -7.89 22.40
N LEU A 265 -1.50 -7.08 21.68
CA LEU A 265 -1.12 -5.70 22.01
C LEU A 265 -2.13 -4.69 21.43
N ASN A 266 -3.07 -5.15 20.61
CA ASN A 266 -4.11 -4.30 20.05
C ASN A 266 -5.02 -3.82 21.18
N GLN A 267 -5.14 -2.50 21.34
CA GLN A 267 -6.01 -1.90 22.37
C GLN A 267 -7.48 -1.82 21.93
N ALA A 268 -7.73 -1.94 20.63
CA ALA A 268 -9.05 -1.88 20.04
C ALA A 268 -9.13 -2.80 18.83
N LYS A 269 -10.33 -3.31 18.55
CA LYS A 269 -10.64 -4.03 17.31
C LYS A 269 -10.98 -3.04 16.20
N GLN A 270 -10.64 -3.39 14.96
CA GLN A 270 -11.09 -2.65 13.79
C GLN A 270 -12.43 -3.24 13.42
N THR A 271 -13.49 -2.43 13.52
CA THR A 271 -14.87 -2.90 13.34
C THR A 271 -15.39 -2.69 11.93
N THR A 272 -14.85 -1.70 11.22
CA THR A 272 -15.34 -1.32 9.89
C THR A 272 -14.20 -1.01 8.94
N THR A 273 -14.48 -1.16 7.65
CA THR A 273 -13.64 -0.62 6.58
C THR A 273 -13.86 0.89 6.36
N ALA A 274 -14.86 1.46 7.04
CA ALA A 274 -15.35 2.82 6.83
C ALA A 274 -14.59 3.90 7.63
N PHE A 275 -13.70 3.53 8.56
CA PHE A 275 -12.78 4.48 9.20
C PHE A 275 -11.67 4.93 8.24
N PHE A 276 -12.07 5.54 7.13
CA PHE A 276 -11.21 6.33 6.29
C PHE A 276 -11.22 7.74 6.88
N TYR A 277 -10.15 8.15 7.58
CA TYR A 277 -9.95 9.54 8.03
C TYR A 277 -9.66 10.47 6.85
N ASP A 278 -10.45 10.37 5.77
CA ASP A 278 -10.58 11.46 4.84
C ASP A 278 -11.75 12.32 5.32
N ASN A 279 -11.48 13.10 6.37
CA ASN A 279 -12.40 14.15 6.81
C ASN A 279 -12.56 15.23 5.72
N THR A 280 -11.75 15.17 4.65
CA THR A 280 -11.93 15.95 3.43
C THR A 280 -13.16 15.43 2.70
N GLY A 281 -14.33 16.00 3.01
CA GLY A 281 -15.58 15.65 2.36
C GLY A 281 -16.56 14.86 3.23
N SER A 282 -16.40 14.85 4.56
CA SER A 282 -17.53 14.48 5.42
C SER A 282 -18.68 15.45 5.12
N ILE A 283 -19.73 14.93 4.48
CA ILE A 283 -20.96 15.68 4.24
C ILE A 283 -21.50 16.00 5.63
N GLN A 284 -21.53 17.29 5.97
CA GLN A 284 -22.12 17.70 7.24
C GLN A 284 -23.57 17.21 7.27
N THR A 285 -23.93 16.50 8.34
CA THR A 285 -25.30 16.04 8.53
C THR A 285 -26.22 17.24 8.65
N ASP A 286 -27.50 17.06 8.31
CA ASP A 286 -28.50 18.14 8.46
C ASP A 286 -28.56 18.65 9.90
N GLU A 287 -28.40 17.76 10.89
CA GLU A 287 -28.32 18.13 12.31
C GLU A 287 -27.08 19.00 12.63
N SER A 288 -25.92 18.66 12.07
CA SER A 288 -24.70 19.48 12.21
C SER A 288 -24.87 20.84 11.53
N ASN A 289 -25.50 20.87 10.35
CA ASN A 289 -25.80 22.10 9.62
C ASN A 289 -26.80 22.97 10.41
N GLU A 290 -27.80 22.36 11.04
CA GLU A 290 -28.80 23.03 11.85
C GLU A 290 -28.18 23.63 13.11
N LYS A 291 -27.33 22.88 13.82
CA LYS A 291 -26.55 23.39 14.96
C LYS A 291 -25.68 24.59 14.57
N CYS A 292 -24.92 24.46 13.48
CA CYS A 292 -24.15 25.58 12.92
C CYS A 292 -25.04 26.78 12.56
N SER A 293 -26.21 26.52 11.97
CA SER A 293 -27.19 27.55 11.60
C SER A 293 -27.74 28.28 12.83
N ILE A 294 -28.08 27.56 13.90
CA ILE A 294 -28.56 28.14 15.16
C ILE A 294 -27.47 29.01 15.81
N THR A 295 -26.23 28.50 15.92
CA THR A 295 -25.10 29.27 16.46
C THR A 295 -24.83 30.53 15.64
N LEU A 296 -24.93 30.44 14.30
CA LEU A 296 -24.71 31.58 13.41
C LEU A 296 -25.88 32.58 13.39
N LYS A 297 -27.10 32.15 13.71
CA LYS A 297 -28.29 33.03 13.82
C LYS A 297 -28.21 33.98 15.03
N GLY A 298 -27.48 33.61 16.09
CA GLY A 298 -27.26 34.44 17.28
C GLY A 298 -26.13 35.46 17.14
N ARG A 299 -25.30 35.39 16.08
CA ARG A 299 -24.33 36.44 15.81
C ARG A 299 -25.08 37.67 15.34
N ASN A 300 -24.89 38.80 16.04
CA ASN A 300 -25.38 40.11 15.60
C ASN A 300 -24.89 40.36 14.17
N ARG A 301 -25.75 40.05 13.19
CA ARG A 301 -25.57 40.52 11.83
C ARG A 301 -25.59 42.03 11.92
N PHE A 302 -24.70 42.69 11.18
CA PHE A 302 -24.78 44.13 11.05
C PHE A 302 -26.22 44.48 10.68
N THR A 303 -26.85 45.36 11.46
CA THR A 303 -28.14 45.93 11.08
C THR A 303 -27.97 46.58 9.70
N THR A 304 -29.05 46.72 8.93
CA THR A 304 -29.00 47.40 7.63
C THR A 304 -28.35 48.78 7.74
N GLU A 305 -28.65 49.51 8.82
CA GLU A 305 -28.00 50.77 9.18
C GLU A 305 -26.52 50.61 9.52
N GLY A 306 -26.15 49.59 10.29
CA GLY A 306 -24.75 49.31 10.64
C GLY A 306 -23.91 48.96 9.41
N LEU A 307 -24.49 48.19 8.48
CA LEU A 307 -23.87 47.87 7.20
C LEU A 307 -23.75 49.12 6.33
N ALA A 308 -24.79 49.94 6.25
CA ALA A 308 -24.76 51.21 5.53
C ALA A 308 -23.71 52.16 6.11
N ARG A 309 -23.57 52.25 7.45
CA ARG A 309 -22.51 53.02 8.12
C ARG A 309 -21.12 52.49 7.78
N LEU A 310 -20.93 51.17 7.77
CA LEU A 310 -19.66 50.55 7.42
C LEU A 310 -19.27 50.83 5.96
N ILE A 311 -20.22 50.64 5.03
CA ILE A 311 -20.03 50.92 3.61
C ILE A 311 -19.73 52.40 3.42
N ALA A 312 -20.57 53.29 3.97
CA ALA A 312 -20.39 54.74 3.89
C ALA A 312 -19.03 55.16 4.45
N TYR A 313 -18.60 54.60 5.58
CA TYR A 313 -17.28 54.86 6.14
C TYR A 313 -16.14 54.38 5.22
N GLN A 314 -16.26 53.18 4.65
CA GLN A 314 -15.24 52.65 3.73
C GLN A 314 -15.18 53.42 2.41
N THR A 315 -16.32 53.84 1.86
CA THR A 315 -16.39 54.58 0.60
C THR A 315 -16.08 56.06 0.76
N ALA A 316 -16.44 56.68 1.88
CA ALA A 316 -16.15 58.10 2.16
C ALA A 316 -14.69 58.32 2.58
N ARG A 317 -13.95 57.25 2.90
CA ARG A 317 -12.52 57.35 3.19
C ARG A 317 -11.74 57.47 1.88
N GLU A 318 -11.72 58.68 1.33
CA GLU A 318 -10.82 59.01 0.23
C GLU A 318 -9.39 58.92 0.73
N CYS A 319 -8.70 57.84 0.36
CA CYS A 319 -7.27 57.75 0.57
C CYS A 319 -6.61 58.73 -0.40
N SER A 320 -6.12 59.85 0.14
CA SER A 320 -5.44 60.87 -0.66
C SER A 320 -4.24 60.26 -1.39
N ASP A 321 -3.87 60.81 -2.55
CA ASP A 321 -2.70 60.31 -3.27
C ASP A 321 -1.42 60.44 -2.43
N SER A 322 -1.37 61.42 -1.53
CA SER A 322 -0.30 61.57 -0.53
C SER A 322 -0.26 60.39 0.44
N ASP A 323 -1.41 59.94 0.97
CA ASP A 323 -1.49 58.76 1.85
C ASP A 323 -1.12 57.47 1.11
N ARG A 324 -1.56 57.33 -0.15
CA ARG A 324 -1.22 56.17 -0.98
C ARG A 324 0.29 56.09 -1.22
N GLU A 325 0.91 57.22 -1.56
CA GLU A 325 2.35 57.27 -1.78
C GLU A 325 3.11 57.07 -0.46
N ALA A 326 2.64 57.61 0.67
CA ALA A 326 3.23 57.36 1.98
C ALA A 326 3.17 55.86 2.38
N LEU A 327 2.03 55.19 2.15
CA LEU A 327 1.89 53.74 2.36
C LEU A 327 2.79 52.93 1.44
N ARG A 328 2.92 53.36 0.17
CA ARG A 328 3.81 52.74 -0.81
C ARG A 328 5.27 52.88 -0.39
N GLN A 329 5.70 54.08 -0.01
CA GLN A 329 7.06 54.35 0.46
C GLN A 329 7.37 53.58 1.75
N ALA A 330 6.43 53.51 2.69
CA ALA A 330 6.59 52.68 3.89
C ALA A 330 6.71 51.18 3.55
N ALA A 331 5.93 50.68 2.58
CA ALA A 331 6.03 49.29 2.14
C ALA A 331 7.37 49.02 1.44
N LEU A 332 7.83 49.93 0.57
CA LEU A 332 9.13 49.84 -0.09
C LEU A 332 10.27 49.89 0.92
N ALA A 333 10.24 50.81 1.89
CA ALA A 333 11.23 50.92 2.96
C ALA A 333 11.32 49.63 3.79
N ARG A 334 10.18 49.04 4.19
CA ARG A 334 10.17 47.74 4.88
C ARG A 334 10.71 46.60 4.02
N ASN A 335 10.40 46.59 2.72
CA ASN A 335 10.86 45.56 1.79
C ASN A 335 12.34 45.73 1.38
N ALA A 336 12.88 46.94 1.48
CA ALA A 336 14.29 47.24 1.23
C ALA A 336 15.20 46.76 2.37
N GLN A 337 14.67 46.65 3.59
CA GLN A 337 15.42 46.10 4.72
C GLN A 337 15.74 44.62 4.47
N LYS A 338 17.02 44.34 4.24
CA LYS A 338 17.56 42.99 4.21
C LYS A 338 18.13 42.62 5.57
N VAL A 339 17.94 41.36 5.95
CA VAL A 339 18.54 40.77 7.15
C VAL A 339 19.24 39.48 6.79
N VAL A 340 20.36 39.24 7.45
CA VAL A 340 21.17 38.03 7.28
C VAL A 340 20.87 37.08 8.44
N CYS A 341 20.56 35.83 8.12
CA CYS A 341 20.37 34.79 9.13
C CYS A 341 21.69 34.47 9.82
N ARG A 342 21.73 34.62 11.16
CA ARG A 342 22.92 34.37 11.99
C ARG A 342 23.43 32.93 11.92
N TYR A 343 22.58 31.98 11.55
CA TYR A 343 22.94 30.55 11.56
C TYR A 343 23.41 30.03 10.20
N CYS A 344 22.84 30.52 9.10
CA CYS A 344 23.18 30.02 7.77
C CYS A 344 23.75 31.04 6.80
N GLY A 345 23.75 32.33 7.16
CA GLY A 345 24.27 33.41 6.32
C GLY A 345 23.37 33.81 5.16
N ASN A 346 22.17 33.23 5.03
CA ASN A 346 21.26 33.61 3.96
C ASN A 346 20.73 35.02 4.21
N GLU A 347 20.73 35.86 3.18
CA GLU A 347 20.13 37.19 3.19
C GLU A 347 18.74 37.17 2.55
N GLY A 348 17.84 38.01 3.06
CA GLY A 348 16.51 38.19 2.50
C GLY A 348 15.77 39.37 3.13
N GLN A 349 14.61 39.69 2.57
CA GLN A 349 13.73 40.73 3.13
C GLN A 349 13.28 40.33 4.54
N VAL A 350 13.24 41.28 5.49
CA VAL A 350 12.86 41.05 6.90
C VAL A 350 11.58 40.21 7.02
N THR A 351 10.50 40.62 6.35
CA THR A 351 9.20 39.94 6.42
C THR A 351 9.27 38.50 5.90
N ALA A 352 9.96 38.27 4.79
CA ALA A 352 10.11 36.93 4.21
C ALA A 352 10.98 36.03 5.11
N MET A 353 12.04 36.58 5.68
CA MET A 353 12.95 35.86 6.57
C MET A 353 12.26 35.46 7.88
N HIS A 354 11.47 36.35 8.49
CA HIS A 354 10.66 36.00 9.67
C HIS A 354 9.59 34.94 9.36
N ARG A 355 8.87 35.10 8.23
CA ARG A 355 7.76 34.22 7.89
C ARG A 355 8.21 32.80 7.53
N TRP A 356 9.34 32.66 6.83
CA TRP A 356 9.71 31.40 6.19
C TRP A 356 11.06 30.84 6.59
N HIS A 357 11.96 31.65 7.16
CA HIS A 357 13.35 31.25 7.33
C HIS A 357 13.82 31.15 8.78
N PHE A 358 13.71 32.19 9.60
CA PHE A 358 14.40 32.24 10.90
C PHE A 358 14.04 31.08 11.83
N GLU A 359 12.75 30.81 12.01
CA GLU A 359 12.30 29.69 12.87
C GLU A 359 12.51 28.31 12.23
N ASN A 360 12.69 28.26 10.92
CA ASN A 360 12.80 27.03 10.13
C ASN A 360 14.21 26.83 9.56
N CYS A 361 15.20 27.58 10.05
CA CYS A 361 16.54 27.52 9.51
C CYS A 361 17.18 26.17 9.87
N LYS A 362 17.58 25.39 8.87
CA LYS A 362 18.16 24.06 9.07
C LYS A 362 19.47 24.05 9.87
N LYS A 363 20.18 25.19 9.91
CA LYS A 363 21.43 25.36 10.68
C LYS A 363 21.19 26.01 12.05
N ALA A 364 19.97 26.44 12.36
CA ALA A 364 19.68 26.95 13.69
C ALA A 364 19.81 25.81 14.70
N PRO A 365 20.43 26.06 15.87
CA PRO A 365 20.36 25.11 16.96
C PRO A 365 18.88 24.89 17.30
N ASN A 366 18.51 23.64 17.60
CA ASN A 366 17.15 23.34 18.02
C ASN A 366 16.72 24.32 19.13
N PRO A 367 15.48 24.85 19.07
CA PRO A 367 14.99 25.72 20.13
C PRO A 367 15.19 25.04 21.48
N SER A 368 15.65 25.80 22.48
CA SER A 368 15.90 25.25 23.81
C SER A 368 14.62 24.61 24.34
N GLN A 369 14.74 23.53 25.10
CA GLN A 369 13.56 22.87 25.69
C GLN A 369 12.69 23.86 26.48
N LYS A 370 13.32 24.85 27.12
CA LYS A 370 12.63 25.96 27.79
C LYS A 370 11.75 26.77 26.81
N SER A 371 12.29 27.19 25.67
CA SER A 371 11.51 27.94 24.67
C SER A 371 10.38 27.13 24.04
N ILE A 372 10.56 25.81 23.86
CA ILE A 372 9.51 24.91 23.39
C ILE A 372 8.39 24.83 24.43
N LYS A 373 8.76 24.67 25.71
CA LYS A 373 7.80 24.62 26.82
C LYS A 373 7.01 25.93 26.95
N GLU A 374 7.68 27.08 26.87
CA GLU A 374 7.03 28.40 26.92
C GLU A 374 6.03 28.62 25.76
N ARG A 375 6.38 28.19 24.54
CA ARG A 375 5.47 28.24 23.38
C ARG A 375 4.25 27.36 23.58
N GLU A 376 4.43 26.15 24.12
CA GLU A 376 3.32 25.24 24.41
C GLU A 376 2.44 25.78 25.54
N GLU A 377 3.01 26.33 26.62
CA GLU A 377 2.26 26.98 27.70
C GLU A 377 1.45 28.19 27.19
N LEU A 378 2.00 28.99 26.28
CA LEU A 378 1.27 30.08 25.64
C LEU A 378 0.10 29.55 24.78
N ARG A 379 0.34 28.50 24.00
CA ARG A 379 -0.69 27.84 23.20
C ARG A 379 -1.82 27.30 24.07
N GLN A 380 -1.50 26.62 25.18
CA GLN A 380 -2.49 26.09 26.12
C GLN A 380 -3.29 27.21 26.78
N ARG A 381 -2.66 28.34 27.14
CA ARG A 381 -3.38 29.54 27.62
C ARG A 381 -4.37 30.07 26.57
N MET A 382 -3.96 30.20 25.31
CA MET A 382 -4.84 30.67 24.24
C MET A 382 -6.02 29.72 23.99
N LEU A 383 -5.79 28.40 24.08
CA LEU A 383 -6.86 27.42 24.01
C LEU A 383 -7.84 27.57 25.18
N GLY A 384 -7.34 27.69 26.40
CA GLY A 384 -8.17 27.93 27.59
C GLY A 384 -8.99 29.22 27.51
N PHE A 385 -8.41 30.31 26.98
CA PHE A 385 -9.15 31.55 26.73
C PHE A 385 -10.31 31.35 25.74
N ASN A 386 -10.10 30.57 24.67
CA ASN A 386 -11.16 30.29 23.72
C ASN A 386 -12.25 29.41 24.33
N THR A 387 -11.90 28.40 25.13
CA THR A 387 -12.89 27.53 25.82
C THR A 387 -13.73 28.31 26.83
N ASN A 388 -13.12 29.24 27.57
CA ASN A 388 -13.86 30.06 28.55
C ASN A 388 -14.76 31.07 27.86
N LYS A 389 -14.31 31.65 26.74
CA LYS A 389 -15.13 32.56 25.94
C LYS A 389 -16.39 31.89 25.40
N GLU A 390 -16.35 30.59 25.10
CA GLU A 390 -17.53 29.82 24.69
C GLU A 390 -18.52 29.62 25.85
N LYS A 391 -18.02 29.40 27.08
CA LYS A 391 -18.86 29.26 28.28
C LYS A 391 -19.53 30.56 28.71
N ASP A 392 -18.87 31.70 28.53
CA ASP A 392 -19.43 33.02 28.88
C ASP A 392 -20.55 33.46 27.90
N THR A 393 -20.70 32.76 26.78
CA THR A 393 -21.76 33.01 25.78
C THR A 393 -22.95 32.06 25.87
N GLU A 394 -22.92 31.07 26.77
CA GLU A 394 -24.08 30.25 27.18
C GLU A 394 -24.75 30.86 28.40
#